data_AF-A0A3D1L452-F1
#
_entry.id   AF-A0A3D1L452-F1
#
_cell.length_a   1.000
_cell.length_b   1.000
_cell.length_c   1.000
_cell.angle_alpha   90.00
_cell.angle_beta   90.00
_cell.angle_gamma   90.00
#
_symmetry.space_group_name_H-M   'P 1'
#
loop_
_entity.id
_entity.type
_entity.pdbx_description
1 polymer ?
#
loop_
_entity_poly.entity_id
_entity_poly.type
_entity_poly.pdbx_seq_one_letter_code
_entity_poly.pdbx_strand_id
1 'polypeptide(L)'
;MVGDWYMADDYIVKDKNDTLRVEENVPPRPPGYYPRGISISNDSVKFFLGIWKKIDEEYQYLGEYRTYKITGDSIKFFNLNEIKPTKQYRFEIKSKDTLLFYINQDDFETYIKFETKISNYYQLDSIKAIITDGWGKHNEYFITSEGLIRFTDYYSDSPEKIVEEKGKVSTSIFKGIEERYNWAGFMDLGDYSGCCDGNQVEIKFFSKGKEIKSIIDYENSSPMRFIWANVYFLNLIESNIR
;
A
#
# COMPACT_ATOMS: atom_id res chain seq x y z
N MET A 1 -11.22 -17.84 2.57
CA MET A 1 -11.31 -16.51 1.94
C MET A 1 -10.79 -15.40 2.84
N VAL A 2 -10.99 -15.43 4.16
CA VAL A 2 -10.38 -14.44 5.06
C VAL A 2 -8.85 -14.45 4.96
N GLY A 3 -8.27 -13.27 4.91
CA GLY A 3 -6.82 -13.05 4.82
C GLY A 3 -6.45 -11.89 3.92
N ASP A 4 -5.14 -11.67 3.81
CA ASP A 4 -4.56 -10.66 2.95
C ASP A 4 -4.09 -11.31 1.65
N TRP A 5 -4.56 -10.76 0.54
CA TRP A 5 -4.43 -11.34 -0.79
C TRP A 5 -3.80 -10.32 -1.73
N TYR A 6 -2.75 -10.74 -2.41
CA TYR A 6 -2.09 -9.97 -3.43
C TYR A 6 -2.48 -10.49 -4.81
N MET A 7 -2.82 -9.61 -5.74
CA MET A 7 -3.18 -10.03 -7.09
C MET A 7 -1.92 -10.47 -7.84
N ALA A 8 -1.92 -11.70 -8.36
CA ALA A 8 -0.80 -12.24 -9.12
C ALA A 8 -0.50 -11.40 -10.36
N ASP A 9 0.80 -11.14 -10.51
CA ASP A 9 1.43 -10.47 -11.62
C ASP A 9 2.73 -11.20 -11.97
N ASP A 10 3.49 -10.65 -12.92
CA ASP A 10 4.77 -11.23 -13.36
C ASP A 10 5.84 -11.25 -12.24
N TYR A 11 5.55 -10.67 -11.08
CA TYR A 11 6.45 -10.53 -9.93
C TYR A 11 6.10 -11.53 -8.81
N ILE A 12 5.14 -12.45 -9.06
CA ILE A 12 4.89 -13.63 -8.22
C ILE A 12 5.32 -14.90 -8.95
N VAL A 13 6.24 -15.66 -8.36
CA VAL A 13 6.76 -16.91 -8.92
C VAL A 13 6.07 -18.12 -8.32
N LYS A 14 5.90 -19.17 -9.13
CA LYS A 14 5.43 -20.47 -8.64
C LYS A 14 6.55 -21.19 -7.90
N ASP A 15 6.29 -21.65 -6.68
CA ASP A 15 7.18 -22.56 -5.98
C ASP A 15 7.07 -24.00 -6.51
N LYS A 16 7.91 -24.89 -5.98
CA LYS A 16 7.98 -26.30 -6.40
C LYS A 16 6.68 -27.09 -6.21
N ASN A 17 5.71 -26.56 -5.46
CA ASN A 17 4.40 -27.17 -5.23
C ASN A 17 3.30 -26.47 -6.04
N ASP A 18 3.66 -25.73 -7.10
CA ASP A 18 2.73 -24.94 -7.91
C ASP A 18 1.99 -23.85 -7.09
N THR A 19 2.50 -23.48 -5.91
CA THR A 19 1.96 -22.38 -5.12
C THR A 19 2.71 -21.10 -5.44
N LEU A 20 1.98 -20.05 -5.79
CA LEU A 20 2.57 -18.75 -6.13
C LEU A 20 3.09 -18.07 -4.84
N ARG A 21 4.31 -17.50 -4.88
CA ARG A 21 4.98 -16.79 -3.78
C ARG A 21 5.68 -15.52 -4.31
N VAL A 22 5.74 -14.49 -3.47
CA VAL A 22 6.52 -13.28 -3.76
C VAL A 22 8.00 -13.63 -3.65
N GLU A 23 8.78 -13.44 -4.71
CA GLU A 23 10.24 -13.64 -4.67
C GLU A 23 10.90 -12.57 -3.80
N GLU A 24 11.99 -12.91 -3.13
CA GLU A 24 12.81 -11.92 -2.40
C GLU A 24 13.75 -11.15 -3.34
N ASN A 25 14.02 -11.69 -4.55
CA ASN A 25 14.93 -11.13 -5.56
C ASN A 25 14.20 -10.90 -6.91
N VAL A 26 13.09 -10.16 -6.89
CA VAL A 26 12.37 -9.85 -8.13
C VAL A 26 13.09 -8.72 -8.89
N PRO A 27 13.17 -8.75 -10.24
CA PRO A 27 13.62 -7.59 -11.01
C PRO A 27 12.85 -6.32 -10.63
N PRO A 28 13.45 -5.12 -10.82
CA PRO A 28 12.76 -3.85 -10.60
C PRO A 28 11.45 -3.81 -11.37
N ARG A 29 10.40 -3.30 -10.72
CA ARG A 29 9.09 -3.17 -11.36
C ARG A 29 9.12 -1.96 -12.32
N PRO A 30 8.41 -2.02 -13.46
CA PRO A 30 8.44 -0.93 -14.43
C PRO A 30 7.92 0.38 -13.83
N PRO A 31 8.36 1.53 -14.36
CA PRO A 31 7.77 2.81 -14.01
C PRO A 31 6.24 2.79 -14.16
N GLY A 32 5.53 3.32 -13.17
CA GLY A 32 4.06 3.31 -13.15
C GLY A 32 3.44 1.96 -12.79
N TYR A 33 4.21 1.01 -12.25
CA TYR A 33 3.64 -0.18 -11.64
C TYR A 33 2.74 0.18 -10.45
N TYR A 34 1.54 -0.40 -10.42
CA TYR A 34 0.58 -0.22 -9.33
C TYR A 34 0.26 -1.57 -8.67
N PRO A 35 0.63 -1.78 -7.39
CA PRO A 35 0.33 -3.02 -6.69
C PRO A 35 -1.17 -3.18 -6.47
N ARG A 36 -1.71 -4.34 -6.83
CA ARG A 36 -3.14 -4.66 -6.63
C ARG A 36 -3.30 -5.73 -5.56
N GLY A 37 -4.19 -5.52 -4.61
CA GLY A 37 -4.42 -6.48 -3.54
C GLY A 37 -5.65 -6.12 -2.73
N ILE A 38 -6.11 -7.09 -1.94
CA ILE A 38 -7.25 -6.95 -1.04
C ILE A 38 -6.98 -7.66 0.30
N SER A 39 -7.46 -7.05 1.38
CA SER A 39 -7.52 -7.68 2.70
C SER A 39 -8.98 -7.99 3.00
N ILE A 40 -9.34 -9.25 3.20
CA ILE A 40 -10.70 -9.69 3.50
C ILE A 40 -10.79 -10.08 4.99
N SER A 41 -11.58 -9.35 5.77
CA SER A 41 -12.01 -9.72 7.13
C SER A 41 -13.40 -10.36 7.11
N ASN A 42 -13.95 -10.73 8.28
CA ASN A 42 -15.29 -11.33 8.35
C ASN A 42 -16.42 -10.39 7.90
N ASP A 43 -16.19 -9.08 8.01
CA ASP A 43 -17.20 -8.03 7.90
C ASP A 43 -16.83 -6.93 6.88
N SER A 44 -15.58 -6.88 6.45
CA SER A 44 -15.08 -5.83 5.58
C SER A 44 -14.03 -6.34 4.59
N VAL A 45 -13.85 -5.58 3.52
CA VAL A 45 -12.71 -5.71 2.63
C VAL A 45 -11.96 -4.38 2.56
N LYS A 46 -10.63 -4.44 2.48
CA LYS A 46 -9.77 -3.29 2.23
C LYS A 46 -9.08 -3.47 0.88
N PHE A 47 -9.07 -2.46 0.04
CA PHE A 47 -8.31 -2.48 -1.22
C PHE A 47 -6.94 -1.82 -1.01
N PHE A 48 -5.89 -2.41 -1.58
CA PHE A 48 -4.51 -1.91 -1.45
C PHE A 48 -4.34 -0.45 -1.89
N LEU A 49 -4.87 -0.10 -3.07
CA LEU A 49 -4.84 1.27 -3.59
C LEU A 49 -5.92 2.17 -2.95
N GLY A 50 -6.73 1.60 -2.05
CA GLY A 50 -7.97 2.16 -1.57
C GLY A 50 -8.96 2.52 -2.68
N ILE A 51 -9.85 3.46 -2.38
CA ILE A 51 -10.99 3.82 -3.20
C ILE A 51 -10.81 5.26 -3.63
N TRP A 52 -10.83 5.48 -4.94
CA TRP A 52 -10.75 6.80 -5.54
C TRP A 52 -12.02 7.09 -6.33
N LYS A 53 -12.50 8.33 -6.26
CA LYS A 53 -13.64 8.81 -7.04
C LYS A 53 -13.28 10.13 -7.70
N LYS A 54 -13.61 10.26 -8.98
CA LYS A 54 -13.52 11.53 -9.69
C LYS A 54 -14.70 12.42 -9.25
N ILE A 55 -14.40 13.58 -8.68
CA ILE A 55 -15.33 14.61 -8.23
C ILE A 55 -14.81 15.94 -8.79
N ASP A 56 -15.61 16.63 -9.60
CA ASP A 56 -15.27 17.93 -10.20
C ASP A 56 -13.87 17.96 -10.85
N GLU A 57 -13.62 16.99 -11.73
CA GLU A 57 -12.36 16.77 -12.46
C GLU A 57 -11.17 16.26 -11.63
N GLU A 58 -11.25 16.30 -10.31
CA GLU A 58 -10.20 15.81 -9.42
C GLU A 58 -10.47 14.40 -8.89
N TYR A 59 -9.42 13.61 -8.69
CA TYR A 59 -9.53 12.33 -7.99
C TYR A 59 -9.41 12.56 -6.48
N GLN A 60 -10.44 12.14 -5.75
CA GLN A 60 -10.47 12.18 -4.29
C GLN A 60 -10.34 10.78 -3.71
N TYR A 61 -9.46 10.63 -2.72
CA TYR A 61 -9.32 9.41 -1.95
C TYR A 61 -10.43 9.30 -0.92
N LEU A 62 -11.16 8.19 -0.93
CA LEU A 62 -12.31 7.94 -0.06
C LEU A 62 -12.00 6.94 1.07
N GLY A 63 -10.73 6.52 1.21
CA GLY A 63 -10.30 5.47 2.13
C GLY A 63 -10.29 4.07 1.48
N GLU A 64 -10.17 3.00 2.27
CA GLU A 64 -9.94 1.65 1.73
C GLU A 64 -11.09 0.67 1.94
N TYR A 65 -11.98 0.98 2.89
CA TYR A 65 -12.96 0.04 3.41
C TYR A 65 -14.19 -0.07 2.51
N ARG A 66 -14.60 -1.32 2.26
CA ARG A 66 -15.92 -1.66 1.74
C ARG A 66 -16.56 -2.74 2.57
N THR A 67 -17.88 -2.73 2.62
CA THR A 67 -18.62 -3.92 3.01
C THR A 67 -18.69 -4.88 1.82
N TYR A 68 -18.76 -6.16 2.11
CA TYR A 68 -18.97 -7.17 1.09
C TYR A 68 -19.99 -8.20 1.56
N LYS A 69 -20.56 -8.94 0.61
CA LYS A 69 -21.46 -10.06 0.88
C LYS A 69 -21.14 -11.22 -0.05
N ILE A 70 -21.12 -12.42 0.52
CA ILE A 70 -21.00 -13.67 -0.24
C ILE A 70 -22.40 -14.27 -0.42
N THR A 71 -22.70 -14.76 -1.60
CA THR A 71 -23.89 -15.58 -1.86
C THR A 71 -23.52 -16.66 -2.87
N GLY A 72 -23.42 -17.91 -2.40
CA GLY A 72 -22.89 -19.01 -3.20
C GLY A 72 -21.43 -18.77 -3.58
N ASP A 73 -21.15 -18.85 -4.87
CA ASP A 73 -19.84 -18.58 -5.49
C ASP A 73 -19.66 -17.12 -5.91
N SER A 74 -20.56 -16.21 -5.52
CA SER A 74 -20.47 -14.80 -5.84
C SER A 74 -20.10 -13.94 -4.64
N ILE A 75 -19.16 -13.01 -4.85
CA ILE A 75 -18.85 -11.92 -3.94
C ILE A 75 -19.37 -10.60 -4.52
N LYS A 76 -19.96 -9.78 -3.65
CA LYS A 76 -20.48 -8.45 -3.98
C LYS A 76 -19.82 -7.41 -3.08
N PHE A 77 -19.27 -6.36 -3.66
CA PHE A 77 -18.63 -5.25 -2.96
C PHE A 77 -19.52 -4.01 -3.01
N PHE A 78 -19.62 -3.28 -1.91
CA PHE A 78 -20.51 -2.12 -1.77
C PHE A 78 -19.70 -0.84 -1.45
N ASN A 79 -20.12 0.30 -1.98
CA ASN A 79 -19.66 1.61 -1.48
C ASN A 79 -20.17 1.86 -0.07
N LEU A 80 -19.45 2.71 0.67
CA LEU A 80 -19.95 3.28 1.90
C LEU A 80 -21.34 3.89 1.64
N ASN A 81 -22.34 3.38 2.34
CA ASN A 81 -23.75 3.80 2.28
C ASN A 81 -24.53 3.44 1.00
N GLU A 82 -24.02 2.56 0.13
CA GLU A 82 -24.79 2.10 -1.05
C GLU A 82 -25.49 0.76 -0.82
N ILE A 83 -26.76 0.68 -1.24
CA ILE A 83 -27.58 -0.54 -1.18
C ILE A 83 -27.22 -1.49 -2.34
N LYS A 84 -26.77 -0.95 -3.48
CA LYS A 84 -26.42 -1.72 -4.68
C LYS A 84 -24.92 -2.05 -4.68
N PRO A 85 -24.53 -3.24 -5.18
CA PRO A 85 -23.13 -3.57 -5.30
C PRO A 85 -22.48 -2.71 -6.40
N THR A 86 -21.28 -2.23 -6.10
CA THR A 86 -20.42 -1.49 -7.03
C THR A 86 -19.64 -2.43 -7.94
N LYS A 87 -19.29 -3.62 -7.42
CA LYS A 87 -18.62 -4.69 -8.14
C LYS A 87 -19.17 -6.03 -7.68
N GLN A 88 -19.25 -6.97 -8.62
CA GLN A 88 -19.65 -8.34 -8.35
C GLN A 88 -18.72 -9.27 -9.13
N TYR A 89 -18.22 -10.30 -8.47
CA TYR A 89 -17.39 -11.33 -9.08
C TYR A 89 -17.91 -12.71 -8.71
N ARG A 90 -17.73 -13.67 -9.60
CA ARG A 90 -17.68 -15.08 -9.20
C ARG A 90 -16.29 -15.36 -8.64
N PHE A 91 -16.17 -16.16 -7.59
CA PHE A 91 -14.88 -16.49 -6.99
C PHE A 91 -14.72 -17.98 -6.77
N GLU A 92 -13.47 -18.42 -6.71
CA GLU A 92 -13.10 -19.80 -6.40
C GLU A 92 -11.88 -19.83 -5.49
N ILE A 93 -11.95 -20.61 -4.40
CA ILE A 93 -10.80 -20.89 -3.55
C ILE A 93 -10.10 -22.11 -4.13
N LYS A 94 -9.09 -21.88 -4.99
CA LYS A 94 -8.33 -22.95 -5.65
C LYS A 94 -7.44 -23.71 -4.68
N SER A 95 -6.90 -23.02 -3.67
CA SER A 95 -6.10 -23.63 -2.60
C SER A 95 -6.20 -22.79 -1.31
N LYS A 96 -5.54 -23.22 -0.23
CA LYS A 96 -5.48 -22.42 1.02
C LYS A 96 -4.86 -21.02 0.82
N ASP A 97 -4.02 -20.87 -0.20
CA ASP A 97 -3.24 -19.67 -0.49
C ASP A 97 -3.56 -19.07 -1.88
N THR A 98 -4.56 -19.60 -2.58
CA THR A 98 -4.92 -19.15 -3.94
C THR A 98 -6.42 -18.93 -4.06
N LEU A 99 -6.80 -17.70 -4.39
CA LEU A 99 -8.15 -17.24 -4.65
C LEU A 99 -8.23 -16.76 -6.10
N LEU A 100 -9.31 -17.11 -6.81
CA LEU A 100 -9.57 -16.63 -8.16
C LEU A 100 -10.81 -15.74 -8.14
N PHE A 101 -10.77 -14.58 -8.82
CA PHE A 101 -11.96 -13.80 -9.16
C PHE A 101 -12.18 -13.84 -10.67
N TYR A 102 -13.31 -14.42 -11.08
CA TYR A 102 -13.69 -14.48 -12.48
C TYR A 102 -14.25 -13.14 -12.95
N ILE A 103 -13.62 -12.57 -13.97
CA ILE A 103 -14.07 -11.37 -14.67
C ILE A 103 -15.20 -11.76 -15.63
N ASN A 104 -15.06 -12.91 -16.30
CA ASN A 104 -16.07 -13.53 -17.14
C ASN A 104 -15.93 -15.08 -17.10
N GLN A 105 -16.48 -15.80 -18.07
CA GLN A 105 -16.46 -17.28 -18.07
C GLN A 105 -15.05 -17.85 -18.24
N ASP A 106 -14.19 -17.19 -19.02
CA ASP A 106 -12.88 -17.70 -19.43
C ASP A 106 -11.70 -16.92 -18.80
N ASP A 107 -11.97 -15.75 -18.21
CA ASP A 107 -10.96 -14.84 -17.67
C ASP A 107 -11.10 -14.66 -16.15
N PHE A 108 -9.97 -14.69 -15.45
CA PHE A 108 -9.89 -14.56 -14.00
C PHE A 108 -8.64 -13.85 -13.52
N GLU A 109 -8.79 -13.05 -12.48
CA GLU A 109 -7.69 -12.54 -11.69
C GLU A 109 -7.29 -13.59 -10.64
N THR A 110 -5.99 -13.86 -10.53
CA THR A 110 -5.46 -14.74 -9.49
C THR A 110 -5.00 -13.90 -8.30
N TYR A 111 -5.31 -14.35 -7.09
CA TYR A 111 -4.96 -13.71 -5.83
C TYR A 111 -4.27 -14.69 -4.92
N ILE A 112 -3.13 -14.28 -4.39
CA ILE A 112 -2.22 -15.09 -3.60
C ILE A 112 -2.16 -14.58 -2.19
N LYS A 113 -2.37 -15.49 -1.24
CA LYS A 113 -2.33 -15.14 0.17
C LYS A 113 -0.90 -14.81 0.56
N PHE A 114 -0.70 -13.67 1.23
CA PHE A 114 0.58 -13.38 1.86
C PHE A 114 0.40 -13.36 3.38
N GLU A 115 1.34 -13.98 4.09
CA GLU A 115 1.31 -14.01 5.54
C GLU A 115 1.86 -12.68 6.08
N THR A 116 1.01 -11.93 6.78
CA THR A 116 1.44 -10.82 7.62
C THR A 116 2.27 -11.39 8.78
N LYS A 117 3.49 -10.88 8.94
CA LYS A 117 4.41 -11.31 10.01
C LYS A 117 4.54 -10.17 11.01
N ILE A 118 3.88 -10.28 12.15
CA ILE A 118 4.19 -9.44 13.31
C ILE A 118 5.15 -10.24 14.18
N SER A 119 6.45 -10.05 13.95
CA SER A 119 7.48 -10.61 14.84
C SER A 119 7.54 -9.81 16.14
N ASN A 120 7.50 -8.49 16.05
CA ASN A 120 7.46 -7.54 17.15
C ASN A 120 6.64 -6.30 16.76
N TYR A 121 5.94 -5.71 17.73
CA TYR A 121 5.24 -4.44 17.55
C TYR A 121 6.07 -3.28 18.08
N TYR A 122 6.40 -2.33 17.21
CA TYR A 122 7.15 -1.12 17.51
C TYR A 122 6.20 0.08 17.51
N GLN A 123 6.17 0.79 18.63
CA GLN A 123 5.48 2.08 18.75
C GLN A 123 6.34 3.18 18.13
N LEU A 124 5.74 3.97 17.26
CA LEU A 124 6.38 5.02 16.49
C LEU A 124 5.89 6.39 16.95
N ASP A 125 6.82 7.32 17.11
CA ASP A 125 6.51 8.72 17.40
C ASP A 125 6.26 9.49 16.11
N SER A 126 6.92 9.10 15.02
CA SER A 126 6.76 9.71 13.71
C SER A 126 7.32 8.85 12.58
N ILE A 127 6.89 9.17 11.37
CA ILE A 127 7.36 8.58 10.12
C ILE A 127 7.70 9.72 9.17
N LYS A 128 8.87 9.65 8.52
CA LYS A 128 9.26 10.54 7.42
C LYS A 128 9.35 9.73 6.14
N ALA A 129 8.77 10.22 5.05
CA ALA A 129 8.99 9.70 3.71
C ALA A 129 9.65 10.77 2.84
N ILE A 130 10.61 10.36 2.02
CA ILE A 130 11.26 11.21 1.03
C ILE A 130 11.09 10.49 -0.30
N ILE A 131 10.35 11.10 -1.21
CA ILE A 131 10.17 10.58 -2.58
C ILE A 131 11.04 11.43 -3.48
N THR A 132 11.93 10.79 -4.20
CA THR A 132 12.76 11.42 -5.23
C THR A 132 12.38 10.81 -6.58
N ASP A 133 12.04 11.64 -7.56
CA ASP A 133 11.93 11.15 -8.94
C ASP A 133 13.26 11.23 -9.69
N GLY A 134 13.36 10.52 -10.82
CA GLY A 134 14.56 10.55 -11.67
C GLY A 134 14.86 11.90 -12.31
N TRP A 135 14.02 12.92 -12.09
CA TRP A 135 14.13 14.26 -12.68
C TRP A 135 14.52 15.33 -11.65
N GLY A 136 14.91 14.93 -10.44
CA GLY A 136 15.39 15.82 -9.39
C GLY A 136 14.30 16.50 -8.57
N LYS A 137 13.03 16.05 -8.68
CA LYS A 137 11.97 16.47 -7.77
C LYS A 137 12.03 15.66 -6.48
N HIS A 138 11.97 16.35 -5.34
CA HIS A 138 11.96 15.76 -4.01
C HIS A 138 10.70 16.18 -3.25
N ASN A 139 9.93 15.20 -2.78
CA ASN A 139 8.78 15.40 -1.90
C ASN A 139 9.10 14.79 -0.54
N GLU A 140 9.05 15.59 0.52
CA GLU A 140 9.15 15.11 1.89
C GLU A 140 7.80 15.15 2.58
N TYR A 141 7.43 14.03 3.21
CA TYR A 141 6.26 13.90 4.05
C TYR A 141 6.71 13.54 5.45
N PHE A 142 6.16 14.21 6.45
CA PHE A 142 6.43 13.90 7.84
C PHE A 142 5.11 13.85 8.60
N ILE A 143 4.87 12.75 9.33
CA ILE A 143 3.68 12.58 10.17
C ILE A 143 4.07 12.18 11.58
N THR A 144 3.46 12.81 12.59
CA THR A 144 3.66 12.46 14.01
C THR A 144 2.55 11.57 14.56
N SER A 145 2.79 10.96 15.72
CA SER A 145 1.82 10.15 16.46
C SER A 145 0.54 10.89 16.85
N GLU A 146 0.61 12.22 16.96
CA GLU A 146 -0.54 13.10 17.20
C GLU A 146 -1.31 13.43 15.92
N GLY A 147 -0.85 12.92 14.77
CA GLY A 147 -1.45 13.08 13.46
C GLY A 147 -1.10 14.39 12.75
N LEU A 148 -0.09 15.13 13.20
CA LEU A 148 0.36 16.33 12.50
C LEU A 148 1.13 15.95 11.25
N ILE A 149 0.76 16.53 10.11
CA ILE A 149 1.43 16.29 8.82
C ILE A 149 2.18 17.55 8.39
N ARG A 150 3.40 17.37 7.90
CA ARG A 150 4.16 18.39 7.18
C ARG A 150 4.56 17.84 5.81
N PHE A 151 4.39 18.66 4.80
CA PHE A 151 4.82 18.39 3.44
C PHE A 151 5.83 19.43 3.01
N THR A 152 6.83 19.00 2.24
CA THR A 152 7.84 19.88 1.66
C THR A 152 8.16 19.40 0.25
N ASP A 153 7.86 20.24 -0.76
CA ASP A 153 8.26 20.02 -2.16
C ASP A 153 9.47 20.89 -2.49
N TYR A 154 10.51 20.32 -3.11
CA TYR A 154 11.66 21.07 -3.62
C TYR A 154 12.33 20.37 -4.82
N TYR A 155 13.03 21.15 -5.64
CA TYR A 155 13.86 20.65 -6.76
C TYR A 155 15.34 20.73 -6.41
N SER A 156 16.12 19.72 -6.83
CA SER A 156 17.59 19.68 -6.65
C SER A 156 18.28 20.94 -7.17
N ASP A 157 17.75 21.51 -8.26
CA ASP A 157 18.38 22.59 -9.02
C ASP A 157 17.81 23.97 -8.64
N SER A 158 16.85 24.04 -7.70
CA SER A 158 16.21 25.29 -7.28
C SER A 158 15.69 25.19 -5.84
N PRO A 159 16.57 25.36 -4.84
CA PRO A 159 16.19 25.35 -3.42
C PRO A 159 15.27 26.52 -3.01
N GLU A 160 14.97 27.45 -3.93
CA GLU A 160 14.14 28.64 -3.67
C GLU A 160 12.63 28.39 -3.73
N LYS A 161 12.17 27.24 -4.24
CA LYS A 161 10.75 26.87 -4.28
C LYS A 161 10.46 25.76 -3.28
N ILE A 162 10.48 26.11 -1.99
CA ILE A 162 10.00 25.26 -0.91
C ILE A 162 8.51 25.53 -0.71
N VAL A 163 7.65 24.58 -1.06
CA VAL A 163 6.23 24.62 -0.67
C VAL A 163 6.08 23.84 0.63
N GLU A 164 5.75 24.52 1.73
CA GLU A 164 5.44 23.87 3.01
C GLU A 164 3.92 23.86 3.23
N GLU A 165 3.31 22.68 3.22
CA GLU A 165 1.91 22.48 3.55
C GLU A 165 1.76 21.71 4.86
N LYS A 166 0.68 22.00 5.59
CA LYS A 166 0.40 21.41 6.91
C LYS A 166 -0.96 20.78 6.92
N GLY A 167 -0.99 19.48 7.19
CA GLY A 167 -2.19 18.69 7.32
C GLY A 167 -2.40 18.17 8.72
N LYS A 168 -3.55 17.52 8.95
CA LYS A 168 -3.80 16.78 10.18
C LYS A 168 -4.69 15.58 9.92
N VAL A 169 -4.31 14.45 10.49
CA VAL A 169 -5.15 13.25 10.58
C VAL A 169 -5.47 12.94 12.05
N SER A 170 -6.43 12.05 12.27
CA SER A 170 -6.68 11.53 13.61
C SER A 170 -5.52 10.63 14.08
N THR A 171 -5.37 10.50 15.39
CA THR A 171 -4.45 9.51 16.00
C THR A 171 -4.79 8.09 15.59
N SER A 172 -6.06 7.78 15.31
CA SER A 172 -6.47 6.48 14.78
C SER A 172 -5.96 6.20 13.37
N ILE A 173 -5.87 7.21 12.51
CA ILE A 173 -5.28 7.07 11.17
C ILE A 173 -3.78 6.81 11.29
N PHE A 174 -3.07 7.56 12.14
CA PHE A 174 -1.64 7.30 12.40
C PHE A 174 -1.41 5.87 12.92
N LYS A 175 -2.22 5.42 13.88
CA LYS A 175 -2.15 4.03 14.37
C LYS A 175 -2.34 3.00 13.25
N GLY A 176 -3.27 3.24 12.33
CA GLY A 176 -3.45 2.36 11.16
C GLY A 176 -2.22 2.31 10.24
N ILE A 177 -1.50 3.43 10.10
CA ILE A 177 -0.23 3.49 9.37
C ILE A 177 0.85 2.68 10.13
N GLU A 178 1.00 2.94 11.42
CA GLU A 178 1.95 2.22 12.30
C GLU A 178 1.71 0.71 12.28
N GLU A 179 0.46 0.28 12.42
CA GLU A 179 0.07 -1.14 12.39
C GLU A 179 0.51 -1.79 11.08
N ARG A 180 0.32 -1.13 9.94
CA ARG A 180 0.70 -1.69 8.62
C ARG A 180 2.20 -1.83 8.44
N TYR A 181 2.98 -0.85 8.88
CA TYR A 181 4.44 -1.00 8.83
C TYR A 181 4.91 -2.13 9.75
N ASN A 182 4.30 -2.27 10.94
CA ASN A 182 4.54 -3.41 11.81
C ASN A 182 4.16 -4.76 11.16
N TRP A 183 3.02 -4.82 10.47
CA TRP A 183 2.61 -6.02 9.71
C TRP A 183 3.52 -6.32 8.53
N ALA A 184 4.11 -5.27 7.93
CA ALA A 184 5.14 -5.39 6.90
C ALA A 184 6.49 -5.87 7.46
N GLY A 185 6.65 -5.95 8.78
CA GLY A 185 7.89 -6.34 9.44
C GLY A 185 9.04 -5.39 9.10
N PHE A 186 8.79 -4.07 9.07
CA PHE A 186 9.73 -3.07 8.55
C PHE A 186 11.15 -3.15 9.17
N MET A 187 11.26 -3.55 10.43
CA MET A 187 12.55 -3.69 11.10
C MET A 187 13.46 -4.75 10.45
N ASP A 188 12.86 -5.82 9.90
CA ASP A 188 13.54 -6.95 9.29
C ASP A 188 13.86 -6.73 7.80
N LEU A 189 13.46 -5.58 7.23
CA LEU A 189 13.69 -5.25 5.81
C LEU A 189 15.05 -4.59 5.60
N GLY A 190 15.69 -4.85 4.45
CA GLY A 190 16.88 -4.13 4.00
C GLY A 190 16.53 -2.92 3.11
N ASP A 191 17.54 -2.37 2.46
CA ASP A 191 17.38 -1.45 1.34
C ASP A 191 17.25 -2.24 0.03
N TYR A 192 16.57 -1.66 -0.97
CA TYR A 192 16.26 -2.30 -2.25
C TYR A 192 16.71 -1.43 -3.41
N SER A 193 17.69 -1.90 -4.17
CA SER A 193 18.29 -1.18 -5.31
C SER A 193 17.39 -1.14 -6.55
N GLY A 194 17.58 -0.12 -7.41
CA GLY A 194 16.95 0.01 -8.73
C GLY A 194 17.85 0.72 -9.74
N CYS A 195 17.26 1.22 -10.84
CA CYS A 195 18.00 1.90 -11.91
C CYS A 195 18.19 3.42 -11.65
N CYS A 196 19.14 4.04 -12.37
CA CYS A 196 19.61 5.43 -12.21
C CYS A 196 18.52 6.51 -12.32
N ASP A 197 17.44 6.21 -13.03
CA ASP A 197 16.35 7.15 -13.36
C ASP A 197 15.04 6.77 -12.68
N GLY A 198 15.08 5.80 -11.76
CA GLY A 198 13.92 5.25 -11.08
C GLY A 198 13.44 6.15 -9.94
N ASN A 199 12.14 6.08 -9.65
CA ASN A 199 11.60 6.70 -8.44
C ASN A 199 12.19 6.02 -7.20
N GLN A 200 12.66 6.82 -6.26
CA GLN A 200 13.19 6.36 -4.97
C GLN A 200 12.25 6.82 -3.85
N VAL A 201 11.92 5.91 -2.93
CA VAL A 201 11.21 6.20 -1.69
C VAL A 201 12.12 5.84 -0.52
N GLU A 202 12.55 6.82 0.26
CA GLU A 202 13.20 6.62 1.56
C GLU A 202 12.18 6.81 2.69
N ILE A 203 11.94 5.78 3.50
CA ILE A 203 11.08 5.87 4.68
C ILE A 203 11.93 5.74 5.94
N LYS A 204 11.77 6.70 6.85
CA LYS A 204 12.42 6.75 8.17
C LYS A 204 11.40 6.61 9.27
N PHE A 205 11.71 5.76 10.24
CA PHE A 205 10.88 5.44 11.39
C PHE A 205 11.53 5.96 12.66
N PHE A 206 10.76 6.70 13.46
CA PHE A 206 11.25 7.29 14.70
C PHE A 206 10.49 6.74 15.90
N SER A 207 11.20 6.42 16.98
CA SER A 207 10.63 5.97 18.25
C SER A 207 11.47 6.51 19.41
N LYS A 208 10.80 6.99 20.46
CA LYS A 208 11.43 7.68 21.61
C LYS A 208 12.39 8.79 21.18
N GLY A 209 11.98 9.58 20.18
CA GLY A 209 12.71 10.72 19.62
C GLY A 209 13.96 10.37 18.81
N LYS A 210 14.19 9.09 18.46
CA LYS A 210 15.34 8.64 17.68
C LYS A 210 14.91 7.90 16.42
N GLU A 211 15.69 8.05 15.35
CA GLU A 211 15.56 7.19 14.18
C GLU A 211 15.94 5.75 14.58
N ILE A 212 15.02 4.81 14.35
CA ILE A 212 15.23 3.39 14.65
C ILE A 212 15.43 2.54 13.39
N LYS A 213 15.03 3.07 12.23
CA LYS A 213 15.15 2.41 10.92
C LYS A 213 15.02 3.43 9.79
N SER A 214 15.84 3.29 8.76
CA SER A 214 15.61 3.84 7.42
C SER A 214 15.54 2.68 6.42
N ILE A 215 14.71 2.82 5.41
CA ILE A 215 14.57 1.88 4.29
C ILE A 215 14.51 2.68 3.01
N ILE A 216 15.38 2.37 2.07
CA ILE A 216 15.34 2.93 0.72
C ILE A 216 14.77 1.89 -0.23
N ASP A 217 13.72 2.25 -0.96
CA ASP A 217 13.06 1.43 -1.95
C ASP A 217 13.07 2.12 -3.32
N TYR A 218 13.80 1.55 -4.27
CA TYR A 218 13.82 2.02 -5.65
C TYR A 218 12.80 1.24 -6.48
N GLU A 219 11.98 1.96 -7.25
CA GLU A 219 11.03 1.41 -8.23
C GLU A 219 10.08 0.35 -7.65
N ASN A 220 9.72 0.48 -6.37
CA ASN A 220 8.93 -0.52 -5.64
C ASN A 220 9.57 -1.92 -5.73
N SER A 221 10.88 -2.04 -5.51
CA SER A 221 11.60 -3.33 -5.52
C SER A 221 11.49 -4.07 -4.19
N SER A 222 10.99 -3.40 -3.15
CA SER A 222 10.73 -4.00 -1.84
C SER A 222 9.68 -5.12 -1.86
N PRO A 223 9.60 -5.96 -0.80
CA PRO A 223 8.55 -6.95 -0.64
C PRO A 223 7.16 -6.31 -0.64
N MET A 224 6.19 -7.01 -1.23
CA MET A 224 4.83 -6.50 -1.42
C MET A 224 4.16 -5.97 -0.14
N ARG A 225 4.44 -6.59 1.01
CA ARG A 225 3.94 -6.15 2.31
C ARG A 225 4.39 -4.73 2.67
N PHE A 226 5.60 -4.33 2.26
CA PHE A 226 6.14 -2.99 2.47
C PHE A 226 5.57 -2.00 1.45
N ILE A 227 5.52 -2.38 0.18
CA ILE A 227 4.87 -1.57 -0.88
C ILE A 227 3.43 -1.24 -0.47
N TRP A 228 2.69 -2.21 0.07
CA TRP A 228 1.33 -2.00 0.55
C TRP A 228 1.23 -0.96 1.67
N ALA A 229 2.17 -0.98 2.62
CA ALA A 229 2.22 0.03 3.68
C ALA A 229 2.56 1.42 3.12
N ASN A 230 3.50 1.50 2.17
CA ASN A 230 3.89 2.75 1.50
C ASN A 230 2.72 3.37 0.73
N VAL A 231 2.02 2.58 -0.09
CA VAL A 231 0.86 3.07 -0.86
C VAL A 231 -0.24 3.59 0.06
N TYR A 232 -0.53 2.87 1.15
CA TYR A 232 -1.51 3.33 2.13
C TYR A 232 -1.12 4.66 2.77
N PHE A 233 0.14 4.77 3.20
CA PHE A 233 0.71 5.96 3.81
C PHE A 233 0.62 7.16 2.85
N LEU A 234 1.07 7.01 1.60
CA LEU A 234 1.09 8.09 0.62
C LEU A 234 -0.32 8.55 0.23
N ASN A 235 -1.21 7.62 -0.10
CA ASN A 235 -2.60 7.96 -0.47
C ASN A 235 -3.32 8.73 0.64
N LEU A 236 -3.10 8.32 1.90
CA LEU A 236 -3.68 9.02 3.06
C LEU A 236 -3.09 10.40 3.25
N ILE A 237 -1.77 10.54 3.17
CA ILE A 237 -1.13 11.79 3.48
C ILE A 237 -1.42 12.83 2.41
N GLU A 238 -1.32 12.46 1.13
CA GLU A 238 -1.66 13.33 0.00
C GLU A 238 -3.12 13.80 0.05
N SER A 239 -4.05 12.96 0.52
CA SER A 239 -5.46 13.35 0.65
C SER A 239 -5.73 14.30 1.83
N ASN A 240 -4.77 14.51 2.74
CA ASN A 240 -4.94 15.30 3.97
C ASN A 240 -4.00 16.52 4.07
N ILE A 241 -3.27 16.82 2.99
CA ILE A 241 -2.34 17.97 2.92
C ILE A 241 -3.00 19.25 2.36
N ARG A 242 -4.23 19.16 1.84
CA ARG A 242 -4.95 20.28 1.19
C ARG A 242 -5.76 21.16 2.13
#